data_AF-A0A554JLJ2-F1
#
_entry.id   AF-A0A554JLJ2-F1
#
_cell.length_a   1.000
_cell.length_b   1.000
_cell.length_c   1.000
_cell.angle_alpha   90.00
_cell.angle_beta   90.00
_cell.angle_gamma   90.00
#
_symmetry.space_group_name_H-M   'P 1'
#
loop_
_entity.id
_entity.type
_entity.pdbx_description
1 polymer ?
#
loop_
_entity_poly.entity_id
_entity_poly.type
_entity_poly.pdbx_seq_one_letter_code
_entity_poly.pdbx_strand_id
1 'polypeptide(L)'
;MVQSIYKFFSLKTRGFTLIELLVVIAIIGILAGIVLAALGNTRQRGQVSGVAGNLSGMRASAALFYESGSTYDGFCLSTGTNGGNRAFSAAARTVNVTAVGRIDVAGGAGLATCNDVAAGWAAEVPLPAAITPPGQFWCVDFNGFSGTTSASTLIAGDYTCN
;
A
#
# COMPACT_ATOMS: atom_id res chain seq x y z
N MET A 1 -36.37 47.32 -0.65
CA MET A 1 -35.42 46.49 0.12
C MET A 1 -34.25 45.99 -0.74
N VAL A 2 -34.44 45.66 -2.03
CA VAL A 2 -33.37 45.13 -2.92
C VAL A 2 -32.31 46.17 -3.35
N GLN A 3 -32.65 47.46 -3.39
CA GLN A 3 -31.73 48.56 -3.78
C GLN A 3 -30.60 48.81 -2.77
N SER A 4 -30.71 48.32 -1.53
CA SER A 4 -29.71 48.58 -0.47
C SER A 4 -28.59 47.54 -0.41
N ILE A 5 -28.69 46.43 -1.16
CA ILE A 5 -27.69 45.35 -1.19
C ILE A 5 -26.53 45.68 -2.16
N TYR A 6 -26.81 46.35 -3.27
CA TYR A 6 -25.78 46.71 -4.25
C TYR A 6 -24.82 47.80 -3.77
N LYS A 7 -25.15 48.51 -2.69
CA LYS A 7 -24.33 49.62 -2.17
C LYS A 7 -23.12 49.15 -1.34
N PHE A 8 -23.06 47.86 -0.97
CA PHE A 8 -21.97 47.30 -0.16
C PHE A 8 -20.81 46.71 -0.97
N PHE A 9 -21.01 46.43 -2.27
CA PHE A 9 -19.97 45.88 -3.17
C PHE A 9 -19.31 46.94 -4.07
N SER A 10 -19.41 48.23 -3.73
CA SER A 10 -18.61 49.28 -4.36
C SER A 10 -17.20 49.33 -3.73
N LEU A 11 -16.47 48.22 -3.78
CA LEU A 11 -15.03 48.19 -3.56
C LEU A 11 -14.36 48.59 -4.86
N LYS A 12 -13.56 49.65 -4.82
CA LYS A 12 -12.71 50.17 -5.90
C LYS A 12 -12.08 49.02 -6.70
N THR A 13 -12.62 48.72 -7.89
CA THR A 13 -12.13 47.65 -8.76
C THR A 13 -10.79 48.08 -9.37
N ARG A 14 -9.70 47.80 -8.67
CA ARG A 14 -8.36 47.77 -9.27
C ARG A 14 -8.31 46.51 -10.14
N GLY A 15 -8.35 46.68 -11.46
CA GLY A 15 -8.16 45.57 -12.39
C GLY A 15 -6.73 45.04 -12.29
N PHE A 16 -6.57 43.72 -12.21
CA PHE A 16 -5.27 43.08 -12.41
C PHE A 16 -4.80 43.36 -13.83
N THR A 17 -3.50 43.64 -13.98
CA THR A 17 -2.92 43.76 -15.32
C THR A 17 -2.78 42.36 -15.95
N LEU A 18 -2.94 42.27 -17.28
CA LEU A 18 -2.73 41.01 -18.01
C LEU A 18 -1.34 40.41 -17.75
N ILE A 19 -0.33 41.27 -17.57
CA ILE A 19 1.06 40.85 -17.31
C ILE A 19 1.23 40.27 -15.90
N GLU A 20 0.53 40.81 -14.89
CA GLU A 20 0.55 40.26 -13.53
C GLU A 20 -0.05 38.86 -13.48
N LEU A 21 -1.13 38.61 -14.22
CA LEU A 21 -1.73 37.28 -14.27
C LEU A 21 -0.83 36.30 -15.04
N LEU A 22 -0.21 36.75 -16.13
CA LEU A 22 0.67 35.93 -16.96
C LEU A 22 1.94 35.47 -16.21
N VAL A 23 2.58 36.36 -15.44
CA VAL A 23 3.76 35.96 -14.65
C VAL A 23 3.40 34.96 -13.54
N VAL A 24 2.21 35.07 -12.95
CA VAL A 24 1.76 34.17 -11.88
C VAL A 24 1.56 32.76 -12.41
N ILE A 25 0.85 32.59 -13.54
CA ILE A 25 0.67 31.25 -14.13
C ILE A 25 1.99 30.66 -14.63
N ALA A 26 2.93 31.51 -15.07
CA ALA A 26 4.28 31.07 -15.44
C ALA A 26 5.03 30.50 -14.23
N ILE A 27 5.01 31.19 -13.09
CA ILE A 27 5.66 30.71 -11.86
C ILE A 27 4.97 29.44 -11.33
N ILE A 28 3.64 29.40 -11.29
CA ILE A 28 2.89 28.20 -10.87
C ILE A 28 3.21 27.01 -11.79
N GLY A 29 3.34 27.23 -13.10
CA GLY A 29 3.72 26.18 -14.05
C GLY A 29 5.10 25.58 -13.78
N ILE A 30 6.10 26.42 -13.48
CA ILE A 30 7.46 25.98 -13.13
C ILE A 30 7.44 25.16 -11.84
N LEU A 31 6.79 25.67 -10.79
CA LEU A 31 6.72 24.98 -9.50
C LEU A 31 5.94 23.66 -9.59
N ALA A 32 4.81 23.63 -10.31
CA ALA A 32 4.02 22.43 -10.53
C ALA A 32 4.80 21.35 -11.29
N GLY A 33 5.61 21.73 -12.29
CA GLY A 33 6.46 20.80 -13.03
C GLY A 33 7.48 20.07 -12.15
N ILE A 34 8.16 20.80 -11.25
CA ILE A 34 9.14 20.22 -10.31
C ILE A 34 8.45 19.24 -9.34
N VAL A 35 7.28 19.62 -8.80
CA VAL A 35 6.53 18.79 -7.86
C VAL A 35 6.06 17.48 -8.50
N LEU A 36 5.56 17.54 -9.73
CA LEU A 36 5.12 16.34 -10.46
C LEU A 36 6.25 15.34 -10.69
N ALA A 37 7.45 15.83 -11.02
CA ALA A 37 8.62 14.97 -11.21
C ALA A 37 9.04 14.25 -9.90
N ALA A 38 8.84 14.87 -8.73
CA ALA A 38 9.21 14.30 -7.43
C ALA A 38 8.16 13.32 -6.84
N LEU A 39 6.90 13.43 -7.23
CA LEU A 39 5.80 12.70 -6.58
C LEU A 39 5.77 11.20 -6.91
N GLY A 40 6.22 10.79 -8.11
CA GLY A 40 6.18 9.39 -8.55
C GLY A 40 6.95 8.44 -7.61
N ASN A 41 8.21 8.75 -7.35
CA ASN A 41 9.07 7.96 -6.46
C ASN A 41 8.57 7.96 -5.01
N THR A 42 8.05 9.10 -4.54
CA THR A 42 7.52 9.25 -3.17
C THR A 42 6.27 8.40 -2.97
N ARG A 43 5.36 8.39 -3.95
CA ARG A 43 4.15 7.55 -3.91
C ARG A 43 4.50 6.08 -3.84
N GLN A 44 5.46 5.62 -4.65
CA GLN A 44 5.88 4.23 -4.64
C GLN A 44 6.54 3.83 -3.32
N ARG A 45 7.37 4.70 -2.72
CA ARG A 45 7.94 4.45 -1.38
C ARG A 45 6.84 4.35 -0.32
N GLY A 46 5.81 5.19 -0.43
CA GLY A 46 4.60 5.09 0.38
C GLY A 46 3.86 3.76 0.21
N GLN A 47 3.82 3.21 -1.00
CA GLN A 47 3.22 1.88 -1.24
C GLN A 47 4.00 0.77 -0.53
N VAL A 48 5.33 0.78 -0.58
CA VAL A 48 6.16 -0.21 0.14
C VAL A 48 5.93 -0.11 1.64
N SER A 49 5.89 1.11 2.20
CA SER A 49 5.56 1.32 3.62
C SER A 49 4.13 0.84 3.96
N GLY A 50 3.17 1.05 3.07
CA GLY A 50 1.80 0.55 3.24
C GLY A 50 1.71 -0.98 3.21
N VAL A 51 2.45 -1.64 2.32
CA VAL A 51 2.58 -3.11 2.31
C VAL A 51 3.16 -3.60 3.63
N ALA A 52 4.29 -3.03 4.06
CA ALA A 52 4.93 -3.39 5.32
C ALA A 52 4.01 -3.20 6.52
N GLY A 53 3.26 -2.10 6.58
CA GLY A 53 2.29 -1.83 7.65
C GLY A 53 1.13 -2.83 7.68
N ASN A 54 0.53 -3.10 6.52
CA ASN A 54 -0.56 -4.08 6.39
C ASN A 54 -0.11 -5.49 6.78
N LEU A 55 1.06 -5.94 6.31
CA LEU A 55 1.62 -7.25 6.63
C LEU A 55 2.10 -7.34 8.09
N SER A 56 2.61 -6.27 8.67
CA SER A 56 2.91 -6.22 10.12
C SER A 56 1.63 -6.38 10.96
N GLY A 57 0.51 -5.80 10.52
CA GLY A 57 -0.79 -6.00 11.14
C GLY A 57 -1.26 -7.46 11.11
N MET A 58 -0.88 -8.22 10.07
CA MET A 58 -1.21 -9.65 10.00
C MET A 58 -0.61 -10.44 11.16
N ARG A 59 0.61 -10.12 11.61
CA ARG A 59 1.23 -10.80 12.77
C ARG A 59 0.40 -10.64 14.04
N ALA A 60 -0.10 -9.44 14.30
CA ALA A 60 -0.97 -9.20 15.45
C ALA A 60 -2.29 -9.99 15.34
N SER A 61 -2.93 -10.00 14.15
CA SER A 61 -4.14 -10.78 13.94
C SER A 61 -3.90 -12.29 14.03
N ALA A 62 -2.74 -12.79 13.59
CA ALA A 62 -2.39 -14.19 13.64
C ALA A 62 -2.25 -14.69 15.08
N ALA A 63 -1.64 -13.89 15.97
CA ALA A 63 -1.57 -14.22 17.39
C ALA A 63 -2.97 -14.39 18.00
N LEU A 64 -3.89 -13.46 17.72
CA LEU A 64 -5.28 -13.55 18.18
C LEU A 64 -6.04 -14.73 17.54
N PHE A 65 -5.74 -15.05 16.29
CA PHE A 65 -6.32 -16.22 15.60
C PHE A 65 -5.90 -17.52 16.29
N TYR A 66 -4.62 -17.66 16.58
CA TYR A 66 -4.07 -18.81 17.28
C TYR A 66 -4.61 -18.92 18.72
N GLU A 67 -4.75 -17.82 19.45
CA GLU A 67 -5.36 -17.84 20.80
C GLU A 67 -6.79 -18.39 20.79
N SER A 68 -7.55 -18.15 19.72
CA SER A 68 -8.95 -18.60 19.62
C SER A 68 -9.11 -20.07 19.21
N GLY A 69 -8.18 -20.61 18.41
CA GLY A 69 -8.32 -21.93 17.79
C GLY A 69 -7.16 -22.90 18.03
N SER A 70 -6.09 -22.46 18.69
CA SER A 70 -4.81 -23.18 18.85
C SER A 70 -4.22 -23.70 17.53
N THR A 71 -4.48 -22.98 16.43
CA THR A 71 -4.07 -23.34 15.08
C THR A 71 -3.97 -22.10 14.20
N TYR A 72 -3.08 -22.11 13.21
CA TYR A 72 -3.08 -21.11 12.12
C TYR A 72 -3.83 -21.60 10.87
N ASP A 73 -4.35 -22.83 10.88
CA ASP A 73 -5.09 -23.39 9.75
C ASP A 73 -6.31 -22.52 9.38
N GLY A 74 -6.38 -22.13 8.11
CA GLY A 74 -7.37 -21.22 7.55
C GLY A 74 -7.11 -19.73 7.79
N PHE A 75 -5.96 -19.34 8.36
CA PHE A 75 -5.65 -17.94 8.67
C PHE A 75 -5.63 -17.04 7.43
N CYS A 76 -4.99 -17.45 6.33
CA CYS A 76 -4.90 -16.69 5.08
C CYS A 76 -6.26 -16.57 4.37
N LEU A 77 -7.19 -17.50 4.64
CA LEU A 77 -8.54 -17.52 4.07
C LEU A 77 -9.54 -16.73 4.91
N SER A 78 -9.36 -16.72 6.23
CA SER A 78 -10.29 -16.12 7.18
C SER A 78 -10.53 -14.63 6.91
N THR A 79 -11.80 -14.26 6.74
CA THR A 79 -12.26 -12.88 6.56
C THR A 79 -12.81 -12.26 7.83
N GLY A 80 -12.73 -12.99 8.96
CA GLY A 80 -13.09 -12.47 10.28
C GLY A 80 -12.13 -11.39 10.76
N THR A 81 -12.43 -10.77 11.89
CA THR A 81 -11.61 -9.69 12.49
C THR A 81 -10.17 -10.13 12.78
N ASN A 82 -9.98 -11.41 13.13
CA ASN A 82 -8.67 -11.99 13.44
C ASN A 82 -8.05 -12.72 12.23
N GLY A 83 -8.69 -12.68 11.06
CA GLY A 83 -8.20 -13.38 9.86
C GLY A 83 -7.20 -12.56 9.05
N GLY A 84 -6.23 -13.24 8.44
CA GLY A 84 -5.17 -12.59 7.66
C GLY A 84 -5.63 -12.05 6.31
N ASN A 85 -6.73 -12.56 5.76
CA ASN A 85 -7.16 -12.29 4.38
C ASN A 85 -7.36 -10.79 4.09
N ARG A 86 -7.95 -10.03 5.03
CA ARG A 86 -8.26 -8.61 4.84
C ARG A 86 -7.00 -7.77 4.73
N ALA A 87 -6.09 -7.90 5.69
CA ALA A 87 -4.83 -7.18 5.74
C ALA A 87 -3.93 -7.58 4.57
N PHE A 88 -3.89 -8.88 4.25
CA PHE A 88 -3.15 -9.40 3.11
C PHE A 88 -3.63 -8.84 1.76
N SER A 89 -4.95 -8.88 1.53
CA SER A 89 -5.55 -8.34 0.30
C SER A 89 -5.41 -6.81 0.22
N ALA A 90 -5.37 -6.10 1.35
CA ALA A 90 -5.08 -4.67 1.40
C ALA A 90 -3.61 -4.38 1.04
N ALA A 91 -2.67 -5.20 1.51
CA ALA A 91 -1.27 -5.12 1.13
C ALA A 91 -1.10 -5.30 -0.40
N ALA A 92 -1.67 -6.37 -0.98
CA ALA A 92 -1.62 -6.60 -2.42
C ALA A 92 -2.19 -5.41 -3.24
N ARG A 93 -3.33 -4.85 -2.82
CA ARG A 93 -3.94 -3.68 -3.48
C ARG A 93 -3.11 -2.42 -3.38
N THR A 94 -2.30 -2.26 -2.33
CA THR A 94 -1.43 -1.08 -2.15
C THR A 94 -0.42 -0.95 -3.30
N VAL A 95 0.02 -2.08 -3.85
CA VAL A 95 0.95 -2.16 -4.99
C VAL A 95 0.26 -2.57 -6.31
N ASN A 96 -1.07 -2.47 -6.38
CA ASN A 96 -1.89 -2.82 -7.54
C ASN A 96 -1.77 -4.29 -7.99
N VAL A 97 -1.49 -5.21 -7.07
CA VAL A 97 -1.48 -6.65 -7.33
C VAL A 97 -2.88 -7.20 -7.08
N THR A 98 -3.50 -7.77 -8.12
CA THR A 98 -4.86 -8.32 -8.06
C THR A 98 -4.89 -9.85 -7.99
N ALA A 99 -3.83 -10.52 -8.44
CA ALA A 99 -3.67 -11.95 -8.27
C ALA A 99 -3.20 -12.25 -6.84
N VAL A 100 -4.00 -13.05 -6.13
CA VAL A 100 -3.75 -13.41 -4.75
C VAL A 100 -3.83 -14.94 -4.61
N GLY A 101 -2.69 -15.57 -4.32
CA GLY A 101 -2.55 -16.99 -4.03
C GLY A 101 -2.73 -17.25 -2.54
N ARG A 102 -3.50 -18.28 -2.20
CA ARG A 102 -3.71 -18.70 -0.81
C ARG A 102 -3.59 -20.20 -0.71
N ILE A 103 -2.90 -20.66 0.34
CA ILE A 103 -2.70 -22.07 0.71
C ILE A 103 -1.91 -22.85 -0.34
N ASP A 104 -0.73 -23.31 0.04
CA ASP A 104 0.14 -24.14 -0.82
C ASP A 104 0.32 -23.61 -2.25
N VAL A 105 0.32 -22.28 -2.41
CA VAL A 105 0.58 -21.63 -3.69
C VAL A 105 2.03 -21.16 -3.70
N ALA A 106 2.73 -21.39 -4.81
CA ALA A 106 4.02 -20.77 -5.04
C ALA A 106 3.84 -19.30 -5.47
N GLY A 107 4.61 -18.40 -4.88
CA GLY A 107 4.61 -16.99 -5.24
C GLY A 107 5.34 -16.69 -6.54
N GLY A 108 5.26 -15.42 -6.95
CA GLY A 108 5.80 -14.99 -8.23
C GLY A 108 5.62 -13.50 -8.50
N ALA A 109 6.33 -13.02 -9.52
CA ALA A 109 6.29 -11.62 -9.93
C ALA A 109 4.89 -11.25 -10.42
N GLY A 110 4.08 -10.65 -9.55
CA GLY A 110 2.68 -10.28 -9.82
C GLY A 110 1.64 -11.11 -9.06
N LEU A 111 2.08 -12.02 -8.19
CA LEU A 111 1.22 -12.79 -7.29
C LEU A 111 1.60 -12.47 -5.84
N ALA A 112 0.64 -11.95 -5.07
CA ALA A 112 0.77 -11.95 -3.63
C ALA A 112 0.40 -13.33 -3.11
N THR A 113 1.24 -13.93 -2.26
CA THR A 113 1.02 -15.29 -1.75
C THR A 113 0.92 -15.30 -0.22
N CYS A 114 -0.04 -16.06 0.31
CA CYS A 114 -0.15 -16.35 1.73
C CYS A 114 -0.41 -17.84 1.93
N ASN A 115 0.48 -18.52 2.65
CA ASN A 115 0.34 -19.92 2.98
C ASN A 115 0.18 -20.05 4.48
N ASP A 116 -0.71 -20.95 4.91
CA ASP A 116 -0.90 -21.29 6.31
C ASP A 116 -1.10 -22.80 6.46
N VAL A 117 -0.74 -23.28 7.64
CA VAL A 117 -0.94 -24.64 8.13
C VAL A 117 -1.14 -24.54 9.64
N ALA A 118 -1.59 -25.61 10.29
CA ALA A 118 -1.81 -25.60 11.73
C ALA A 118 -0.62 -25.07 12.56
N ALA A 119 0.61 -25.35 12.12
CA ALA A 119 1.84 -25.00 12.82
C ALA A 119 2.44 -23.63 12.46
N GLY A 120 1.98 -22.96 11.41
CA GLY A 120 2.61 -21.72 10.96
C GLY A 120 1.96 -21.08 9.74
N TRP A 121 2.39 -19.87 9.43
CA TRP A 121 1.93 -19.13 8.26
C TRP A 121 3.01 -18.16 7.79
N ALA A 122 2.95 -17.82 6.51
CA ALA A 122 3.73 -16.73 5.94
C ALA A 122 2.99 -16.07 4.79
N ALA A 123 3.29 -14.80 4.57
CA ALA A 123 2.71 -14.00 3.51
C ALA A 123 3.76 -13.12 2.86
N GLU A 124 3.73 -13.05 1.53
CA GLU A 124 4.60 -12.19 0.74
C GLU A 124 3.81 -11.39 -0.29
N VAL A 125 4.28 -10.18 -0.57
CA VAL A 125 3.70 -9.28 -1.58
C VAL A 125 4.83 -8.74 -2.47
N PRO A 126 4.73 -8.85 -3.80
CA PRO A 126 5.74 -8.31 -4.70
C PRO A 126 5.79 -6.78 -4.62
N LEU A 127 7.00 -6.24 -4.67
CA LEU A 127 7.25 -4.80 -4.61
C LEU A 127 7.45 -4.21 -6.02
N PRO A 128 7.10 -2.92 -6.22
CA PRO A 128 7.21 -2.28 -7.52
C PRO A 128 8.67 -2.07 -7.93
N ALA A 129 9.05 -2.63 -9.08
CA ALA A 129 10.40 -2.55 -9.66
C ALA A 129 10.90 -1.12 -9.97
N ALA A 130 10.04 -0.11 -9.86
CA ALA A 130 10.39 1.28 -10.08
C ALA A 130 11.22 1.90 -8.94
N ILE A 131 11.20 1.32 -7.74
CA ILE A 131 11.96 1.80 -6.56
C ILE A 131 12.69 0.70 -5.80
N THR A 132 12.43 -0.57 -6.12
CA THR A 132 13.18 -1.72 -5.62
C THR A 132 13.88 -2.41 -6.78
N PRO A 133 14.99 -3.12 -6.54
CA PRO A 133 15.50 -4.09 -7.50
C PRO A 133 14.37 -4.99 -8.04
N PRO A 134 14.40 -5.36 -9.33
CA PRO A 134 13.37 -6.20 -9.91
C PRO A 134 13.31 -7.54 -9.18
N GLY A 135 12.09 -8.02 -8.91
CA GLY A 135 11.87 -9.28 -8.22
C GLY A 135 11.89 -9.22 -6.70
N GLN A 136 11.88 -8.03 -6.08
CA GLN A 136 11.77 -7.93 -4.62
C GLN A 136 10.34 -8.17 -4.12
N PHE A 137 10.26 -8.75 -2.91
CA PHE A 137 9.01 -8.98 -2.18
C PHE A 137 9.16 -8.44 -0.76
N TRP A 138 8.05 -8.07 -0.13
CA TRP A 138 7.99 -7.93 1.32
C TRP A 138 7.37 -9.19 1.89
N CYS A 139 8.10 -9.90 2.74
CA CYS A 139 7.66 -11.14 3.36
C CYS A 139 7.54 -10.98 4.88
N VAL A 140 6.50 -11.59 5.44
CA VAL A 140 6.31 -11.75 6.88
C VAL A 140 5.94 -13.19 7.21
N ASP A 141 6.36 -13.70 8.36
CA ASP A 141 6.02 -15.05 8.81
C ASP A 141 5.70 -15.13 10.32
N PHE A 142 5.30 -16.33 10.74
CA PHE A 142 4.98 -16.65 12.14
C PHE A 142 6.21 -16.64 13.06
N ASN A 143 7.42 -16.84 12.52
CA ASN A 143 8.67 -16.78 13.29
C ASN A 143 9.08 -15.33 13.61
N GLY A 144 8.36 -14.34 13.07
CA GLY A 144 8.59 -12.93 13.31
C GLY A 144 9.48 -12.26 12.27
N PHE A 145 9.82 -12.94 11.17
CA PHE A 145 10.47 -12.29 10.05
C PHE A 145 9.56 -11.20 9.47
N SER A 146 10.16 -10.09 9.07
CA SER A 146 9.47 -8.98 8.41
C SER A 146 10.49 -8.16 7.65
N GLY A 147 10.57 -8.33 6.33
CA GLY A 147 11.56 -7.64 5.54
C GLY A 147 11.44 -7.89 4.05
N THR A 148 12.36 -7.27 3.30
CA THR A 148 12.45 -7.46 1.86
C THR A 148 13.25 -8.71 1.52
N THR A 149 12.78 -9.48 0.55
CA THR A 149 13.48 -10.64 -0.04
C THR A 149 13.75 -10.36 -1.52
N SER A 150 14.80 -10.96 -2.08
CA SER A 150 15.27 -10.72 -3.46
C SER A 150 14.52 -11.53 -4.52
N ALA A 151 13.71 -12.49 -4.09
CA ALA A 151 12.83 -13.31 -4.90
C ALA A 151 11.61 -13.71 -4.05
N SER A 152 10.62 -14.32 -4.68
CA SER A 152 9.57 -15.02 -3.93
C SER A 152 10.23 -16.12 -3.12
N THR A 153 9.95 -16.12 -1.82
CA THR A 153 10.48 -17.09 -0.86
C THR A 153 9.43 -18.11 -0.46
N LEU A 154 8.16 -17.87 -0.80
CA LEU A 154 7.07 -18.79 -0.57
C LEU A 154 6.84 -19.69 -1.79
N ILE A 155 7.27 -20.95 -1.69
CA ILE A 155 6.76 -22.02 -2.55
C ILE A 155 5.56 -22.73 -1.90
N ALA A 156 4.95 -23.68 -2.62
CA ALA A 156 3.91 -24.52 -2.05
C ALA A 156 4.47 -25.32 -0.85
N GLY A 157 3.77 -25.27 0.29
CA GLY A 157 4.22 -25.90 1.54
C GLY A 157 5.22 -25.08 2.36
N ASP A 158 5.61 -23.88 1.92
CA ASP A 158 6.45 -22.99 2.72
C ASP A 158 5.60 -22.07 3.61
N TYR A 159 5.99 -21.98 4.87
CA TYR A 159 5.35 -21.16 5.90
C TYR A 159 6.34 -20.23 6.60
N THR A 160 7.50 -20.01 5.97
CA THR A 160 8.60 -19.18 6.50
C THR A 160 9.22 -18.38 5.37
N CYS A 161 9.65 -17.16 5.66
CA CYS A 161 10.35 -16.31 4.71
C CYS A 161 11.84 -16.71 4.67
N ASN A 162 12.23 -17.62 3.77
CA ASN A 162 13.62 -18.08 3.61
C ASN A 162 14.40 -17.34 2.53
#